data_AF-A0A957E8R5-F1
#
_entry.id   AF-A0A957E8R5-F1
#
_cell.length_a   1.000
_cell.length_b   1.000
_cell.length_c   1.000
_cell.angle_alpha   90.00
_cell.angle_beta   90.00
_cell.angle_gamma   90.00
#
_symmetry.space_group_name_H-M   'P 1'
#
loop_
_entity.id
_entity.type
_entity.pdbx_description
1 polymer ?
#
loop_
_entity_poly.entity_id
_entity_poly.type
_entity_poly.pdbx_seq_one_letter_code
_entity_poly.pdbx_strand_id
1 'polypeptide(L)'
;PNKHNTGIMGSSMGALISLYAFFRHPAVYGFAGVMSPSVWFANRAILDYLEDVPYQHGKIYLDAGTREMGGHWPDQTILRSRSRRYYGRVRRIKRILAKKGYRPTRNLLHVEDVGGGHNEGAWAYRLPNAIRYFLGATLKKAE
;
A
#
# COMPACT_ATOMS: atom_id res chain seq x y z
N PRO A 1 -10.34 -14.35 17.08
CA PRO A 1 -9.37 -13.24 16.85
C PRO A 1 -10.14 -11.91 16.75
N ASN A 2 -9.57 -10.79 17.22
CA ASN A 2 -10.20 -9.46 17.09
C ASN A 2 -9.57 -8.67 15.93
N LYS A 3 -10.19 -7.55 15.53
CA LYS A 3 -9.70 -6.73 14.41
C LYS A 3 -8.29 -6.19 14.61
N HIS A 4 -7.86 -5.91 15.85
CA HIS A 4 -6.53 -5.38 16.12
C HIS A 4 -5.42 -6.39 15.80
N ASN A 5 -5.75 -7.68 15.78
CA ASN A 5 -4.86 -8.79 15.44
C ASN A 5 -5.17 -9.41 14.08
N THR A 6 -6.02 -8.77 13.28
CA THR A 6 -6.44 -9.27 11.96
C THR A 6 -6.07 -8.24 10.91
N GLY A 7 -5.33 -8.66 9.89
CA GLY A 7 -5.03 -7.81 8.76
C GLY A 7 -4.99 -8.57 7.46
N ILE A 8 -4.99 -7.79 6.38
CA ILE A 8 -4.98 -8.29 5.01
C ILE A 8 -3.84 -7.62 4.27
N MET A 9 -3.10 -8.36 3.47
CA MET A 9 -2.02 -7.79 2.68
C MET A 9 -1.83 -8.52 1.38
N GLY A 10 -1.29 -7.81 0.40
CA GLY A 10 -0.91 -8.39 -0.87
C GLY A 10 -0.09 -7.42 -1.70
N SER A 11 0.33 -7.90 -2.88
CA SER A 11 0.96 -7.10 -3.91
C SER A 11 0.04 -6.89 -5.11
N SER A 12 0.30 -5.87 -5.95
CA SER A 12 -0.41 -5.67 -7.21
C SER A 12 -1.94 -5.62 -7.05
N MET A 13 -2.68 -6.58 -7.64
CA MET A 13 -4.12 -6.70 -7.44
C MET A 13 -4.49 -7.07 -6.00
N GLY A 14 -3.70 -7.92 -5.33
CA GLY A 14 -3.89 -8.26 -3.92
C GLY A 14 -3.75 -7.05 -3.00
N ALA A 15 -2.83 -6.12 -3.31
CA ALA A 15 -2.71 -4.84 -2.60
C ALA A 15 -3.95 -3.96 -2.78
N LEU A 16 -4.49 -3.89 -3.99
CA LEU A 16 -5.72 -3.16 -4.29
C LEU A 16 -6.91 -3.71 -3.48
N ILE A 17 -7.07 -5.04 -3.48
CA ILE A 17 -8.11 -5.76 -2.72
C ILE A 17 -7.92 -5.53 -1.22
N SER A 18 -6.68 -5.58 -0.72
CA SER A 18 -6.36 -5.37 0.69
C SER A 18 -6.76 -3.97 1.15
N LEU A 19 -6.45 -2.95 0.35
CA LEU A 19 -6.83 -1.57 0.64
C LEU A 19 -8.35 -1.39 0.62
N TYR A 20 -9.03 -1.94 -0.39
CA TYR A 20 -10.49 -1.92 -0.46
C TYR A 20 -11.13 -2.62 0.76
N ALA A 21 -10.67 -3.82 1.10
CA ALA A 21 -11.20 -4.62 2.20
C ALA A 21 -11.04 -3.93 3.56
N PHE A 22 -9.92 -3.23 3.78
CA PHE A 22 -9.71 -2.45 5.00
C PHE A 22 -10.78 -1.36 5.21
N PHE A 23 -11.13 -0.62 4.16
CA PHE A 23 -12.16 0.41 4.24
C PHE A 23 -13.58 -0.16 4.19
N ARG A 24 -13.80 -1.26 3.46
CA ARG A 24 -15.11 -1.89 3.31
C ARG A 24 -15.52 -2.72 4.52
N HIS A 25 -14.56 -3.34 5.20
CA HIS A 25 -14.78 -4.24 6.34
C HIS A 25 -13.92 -3.85 7.56
N PRO A 26 -14.06 -2.61 8.09
CA PRO A 26 -13.23 -2.10 9.18
C PRO A 26 -13.49 -2.79 10.53
N ALA A 27 -14.59 -3.53 10.65
CA ALA A 27 -14.87 -4.39 11.80
C ALA A 27 -14.02 -5.68 11.81
N VAL A 28 -13.48 -6.07 10.65
CA VAL A 28 -12.69 -7.30 10.47
C VAL A 28 -11.20 -6.96 10.42
N TYR A 29 -10.80 -6.04 9.54
CA TYR A 29 -9.38 -5.74 9.29
C TYR A 29 -8.92 -4.50 10.05
N GLY A 30 -8.03 -4.68 11.02
CA GLY A 30 -7.40 -3.56 11.74
C GLY A 30 -6.11 -3.05 11.08
N PHE A 31 -5.58 -3.76 10.09
CA PHE A 31 -4.46 -3.28 9.29
C PHE A 31 -4.44 -3.84 7.86
N ALA A 32 -3.85 -3.06 6.94
CA ALA A 32 -3.67 -3.45 5.55
C ALA A 32 -2.27 -3.20 4.99
N GLY A 33 -1.68 -4.23 4.39
CA GLY A 33 -0.43 -4.15 3.63
C GLY A 33 -0.68 -4.00 2.15
N VAL A 34 -0.28 -2.85 1.60
CA VAL A 34 -0.61 -2.43 0.23
C VAL A 34 0.69 -2.28 -0.54
N MET A 35 1.18 -3.39 -1.09
CA MET A 35 2.47 -3.42 -1.79
C MET A 35 2.27 -3.21 -3.29
N SER A 36 2.79 -2.13 -3.84
CA SER A 36 2.75 -1.88 -5.29
C SER A 36 1.33 -2.03 -5.88
N PRO A 37 0.32 -1.27 -5.41
CA PRO A 37 -1.08 -1.50 -5.75
C PRO A 37 -1.40 -1.23 -7.22
N SER A 38 -2.28 -2.05 -7.79
CA SER A 38 -2.83 -1.90 -9.14
C SER A 38 -3.84 -0.75 -9.26
N VAL A 39 -3.41 0.48 -8.94
CA VAL A 39 -4.24 1.70 -8.93
C VAL A 39 -4.86 2.01 -10.30
N TRP A 40 -4.33 1.44 -11.39
CA TRP A 40 -4.84 1.64 -12.75
C TRP A 40 -6.14 0.89 -13.03
N PHE A 41 -6.46 -0.15 -12.26
CA PHE A 41 -7.62 -1.00 -12.47
C PHE A 41 -8.93 -0.20 -12.39
N ALA A 42 -9.95 -0.64 -13.15
CA ALA A 42 -11.29 -0.01 -13.20
C ALA A 42 -11.23 1.52 -13.34
N ASN A 43 -10.43 2.03 -14.29
CA ASN A 43 -10.21 3.47 -14.49
C ASN A 43 -9.77 4.25 -13.23
N ARG A 44 -9.08 3.58 -12.30
CA ARG A 44 -8.64 4.13 -11.00
C ARG A 44 -9.78 4.39 -10.01
N ALA A 45 -10.89 3.64 -10.10
CA ALA A 45 -12.05 3.75 -9.20
C ALA A 45 -11.69 3.69 -7.70
N ILE A 46 -10.57 3.04 -7.33
CA ILE A 46 -10.09 3.04 -5.95
C ILE A 46 -9.78 4.44 -5.41
N LEU A 47 -9.35 5.38 -6.26
CA LEU A 47 -9.06 6.74 -5.82
C LEU A 47 -10.34 7.46 -5.41
N ASP A 48 -11.39 7.34 -6.22
CA ASP A 48 -12.69 7.97 -5.95
C ASP A 48 -13.35 7.31 -4.73
N TYR A 49 -13.33 5.97 -4.68
CA TYR A 49 -13.78 5.21 -3.50
C TYR A 49 -13.07 5.66 -2.22
N LEU A 50 -11.74 5.80 -2.28
CA LEU A 50 -10.97 6.30 -1.14
C LEU A 50 -11.31 7.75 -0.83
N GLU A 51 -11.67 8.61 -1.78
CA GLU A 51 -12.09 9.98 -1.45
C GLU A 51 -13.40 9.98 -0.65
N ASP A 52 -14.35 9.11 -1.02
CA ASP A 52 -15.70 9.06 -0.46
C ASP A 52 -15.81 8.36 0.91
N VAL A 53 -15.07 7.27 1.15
CA VAL A 53 -15.22 6.50 2.40
C VAL A 53 -14.70 7.26 3.63
N PRO A 54 -15.35 7.17 4.80
CA PRO A 54 -14.87 7.85 5.99
C PRO A 54 -13.56 7.25 6.52
N TYR A 55 -12.87 7.99 7.38
CA TYR A 55 -11.71 7.50 8.11
C TYR A 55 -12.05 6.20 8.87
N GLN A 56 -11.11 5.25 8.88
CA GLN A 56 -11.22 4.00 9.63
C GLN A 56 -10.05 3.81 10.58
N HIS A 57 -10.33 3.38 11.82
CA HIS A 57 -9.28 3.09 12.79
C HIS A 57 -8.51 1.83 12.39
N GLY A 58 -7.20 1.99 12.20
CA GLY A 58 -6.30 0.90 11.85
C GLY A 58 -4.98 1.42 11.29
N LYS A 59 -4.09 0.52 10.86
CA LYS A 59 -2.80 0.86 10.26
C LYS A 59 -2.75 0.50 8.77
N ILE A 60 -2.11 1.33 7.96
CA ILE A 60 -1.86 1.04 6.55
C ILE A 60 -0.36 1.09 6.28
N TYR A 61 0.17 0.03 5.68
CA TYR A 61 1.47 0.04 5.00
C TYR A 61 1.22 0.23 3.51
N LEU A 62 1.85 1.22 2.89
CA LEU A 62 1.72 1.53 1.48
C LEU A 62 3.11 1.62 0.85
N ASP A 63 3.38 0.83 -0.17
CA ASP A 63 4.64 0.93 -0.91
C ASP A 63 4.46 0.99 -2.42
N ALA A 64 5.53 1.41 -3.08
CA ALA A 64 5.81 1.13 -4.48
C ALA A 64 7.30 1.31 -4.76
N GLY A 65 7.79 0.65 -5.79
CA GLY A 65 9.11 0.85 -6.36
C GLY A 65 9.12 1.98 -7.39
N THR A 66 10.29 2.56 -7.67
CA THR A 66 10.40 3.63 -8.69
C THR A 66 10.61 3.09 -10.12
N ARG A 67 10.82 1.78 -10.29
CA ARG A 67 11.01 1.08 -11.57
C ARG A 67 9.95 0.00 -11.83
N GLU A 68 8.72 0.27 -11.42
CA GLU A 68 7.59 -0.68 -11.47
C GLU A 68 7.25 -1.16 -12.88
N MET A 69 7.37 -0.28 -13.89
CA MET A 69 7.14 -0.64 -15.27
C MET A 69 8.49 -1.10 -15.86
N GLY A 70 8.98 -2.23 -15.37
CA GLY A 70 10.24 -2.86 -15.76
C GLY A 70 9.96 -4.11 -16.59
N GLY A 71 9.80 -3.95 -17.90
CA GLY A 71 9.76 -5.06 -18.85
C GLY A 71 10.79 -4.83 -19.97
N HIS A 72 10.91 -5.80 -20.88
CA HIS A 72 11.72 -5.67 -22.10
C HIS A 72 11.00 -4.79 -23.13
N TRP A 73 10.90 -3.48 -22.85
CA TRP A 73 10.52 -2.50 -23.85
C TRP A 73 11.78 -1.87 -24.44
N PRO A 74 11.87 -1.69 -25.77
CA PRO A 74 13.07 -1.12 -26.41
C PRO A 74 13.41 0.28 -25.89
N ASP A 75 12.38 1.07 -25.58
CA ASP A 75 12.53 2.44 -25.11
C ASP A 75 12.39 2.55 -23.59
N GLN A 76 13.54 2.70 -22.93
CA GLN A 76 13.60 2.90 -21.48
C GLN A 76 12.98 4.24 -21.01
N THR A 77 12.88 5.26 -21.87
CA THR A 77 12.28 6.55 -21.53
C THR A 77 10.77 6.42 -21.31
N ILE A 78 10.10 5.57 -22.10
CA ILE A 78 8.68 5.23 -21.93
C ILE A 78 8.47 4.50 -20.61
N LEU A 79 9.32 3.53 -20.27
CA LEU A 79 9.25 2.78 -19.02
C LEU A 79 9.41 3.67 -17.79
N ARG A 80 10.40 4.58 -17.81
CA ARG A 80 10.60 5.58 -16.75
C ARG A 80 9.38 6.48 -16.60
N SER A 81 8.80 6.94 -17.71
CA SER A 81 7.62 7.81 -17.70
C SER A 81 6.36 7.08 -17.20
N ARG A 82 6.17 5.80 -17.57
CA ARG A 82 5.09 4.96 -17.02
C ARG A 82 5.28 4.70 -15.52
N SER A 83 6.49 4.37 -15.08
CA SER A 83 6.81 4.18 -13.66
C SER A 83 6.56 5.45 -12.84
N ARG A 84 6.99 6.62 -13.35
CA ARG A 84 6.69 7.93 -12.72
C ARG A 84 5.19 8.19 -12.59
N ARG A 85 4.41 7.93 -13.64
CA ARG A 85 2.94 8.11 -13.61
C ARG A 85 2.28 7.15 -12.62
N TYR A 86 2.69 5.90 -12.61
CA TYR A 86 2.23 4.90 -11.64
C TYR A 86 2.52 5.37 -10.21
N TYR A 87 3.77 5.75 -9.94
CA TYR A 87 4.21 6.21 -8.64
C TYR A 87 3.46 7.45 -8.17
N GLY A 88 3.17 8.38 -9.09
CA GLY A 88 2.32 9.54 -8.83
C GLY A 88 0.92 9.19 -8.34
N ARG A 89 0.36 8.04 -8.77
CA ARG A 89 -0.93 7.53 -8.29
C ARG A 89 -0.84 6.94 -6.89
N VAL A 90 0.24 6.23 -6.58
CA VAL A 90 0.51 5.73 -5.21
C VAL A 90 0.67 6.90 -4.23
N ARG A 91 1.41 7.95 -4.62
CA ARG A 91 1.48 9.21 -3.86
C ARG A 91 0.11 9.88 -3.71
N ARG A 92 -0.81 9.74 -4.67
CA ARG A 92 -2.19 10.26 -4.53
C ARG A 92 -2.96 9.51 -3.45
N ILE A 93 -2.84 8.17 -3.36
CA ILE A 93 -3.40 7.39 -2.25
C ILE A 93 -2.86 7.92 -0.92
N LYS A 94 -1.53 8.08 -0.77
CA LYS A 94 -0.93 8.65 0.44
C LYS A 94 -1.54 10.01 0.81
N ARG A 95 -1.73 10.91 -0.15
CA ARG A 95 -2.33 12.24 0.09
C ARG A 95 -3.78 12.14 0.56
N ILE A 96 -4.59 11.27 -0.05
CA ILE A 96 -5.98 11.03 0.38
C ILE A 96 -6.00 10.52 1.82
N LEU A 97 -5.17 9.52 2.15
CA LEU A 97 -5.05 9.00 3.52
C LEU A 97 -4.61 10.10 4.51
N ALA A 98 -3.60 10.89 4.18
CA ALA A 98 -3.18 11.99 5.04
C ALA A 98 -4.31 13.01 5.31
N LYS A 99 -5.07 13.37 4.27
CA LYS A 99 -6.25 14.27 4.37
C LYS A 99 -7.33 13.70 5.29
N LYS A 100 -7.52 12.37 5.32
CA LYS A 100 -8.47 11.70 6.22
C LYS A 100 -8.02 11.63 7.68
N GLY A 101 -6.78 12.01 7.99
CA GLY A 101 -6.26 11.98 9.36
C GLY A 101 -5.27 10.86 9.66
N TYR A 102 -4.87 10.05 8.67
CA TYR A 102 -3.73 9.16 8.87
C TYR A 102 -2.45 9.99 9.06
N ARG A 103 -1.59 9.53 9.96
CA ARG A 103 -0.37 10.20 10.41
C ARG A 103 0.83 9.29 10.13
N PRO A 104 1.93 9.86 9.58
CA PRO A 104 3.17 9.12 9.36
C PRO A 104 3.59 8.37 10.63
N THR A 105 4.07 7.14 10.44
CA THR A 105 4.61 6.21 11.46
C THR A 105 3.65 5.79 12.58
N ARG A 106 2.59 6.56 12.88
CA ARG A 106 1.53 6.20 13.82
C ARG A 106 0.57 5.17 13.23
N ASN A 107 -0.04 5.49 12.08
CA ASN A 107 -1.04 4.65 11.43
C ASN A 107 -0.97 4.67 9.89
N LEU A 108 0.04 5.33 9.32
CA LEU A 108 0.43 5.18 7.92
C LEU A 108 1.95 5.10 7.79
N LEU A 109 2.46 4.00 7.22
CA LEU A 109 3.84 3.91 6.75
C LEU A 109 3.85 3.88 5.21
N HIS A 110 4.49 4.88 4.60
CA HIS A 110 4.67 4.95 3.15
C HIS A 110 6.13 4.72 2.78
N VAL A 111 6.40 3.75 1.91
CA VAL A 111 7.76 3.41 1.46
C VAL A 111 7.91 3.66 -0.03
N GLU A 112 8.92 4.45 -0.39
CA GLU A 112 9.37 4.62 -1.77
C GLU A 112 10.64 3.79 -1.97
N ASP A 113 10.54 2.70 -2.73
CA ASP A 113 11.69 1.81 -2.98
C ASP A 113 12.44 2.23 -4.25
N VAL A 114 13.57 2.90 -4.06
CA VAL A 114 14.37 3.45 -5.15
C VAL A 114 15.01 2.30 -5.92
N GLY A 115 14.60 2.15 -7.18
CA GLY A 115 15.06 1.06 -8.05
C GLY A 115 14.20 -0.20 -7.98
N GLY A 116 13.30 -0.30 -6.99
CA GLY A 116 12.36 -1.41 -6.86
C GLY A 116 11.48 -1.59 -8.09
N GLY A 117 11.30 -2.84 -8.51
CA GLY A 117 10.43 -3.24 -9.63
C GLY A 117 9.09 -3.83 -9.19
N HIS A 118 8.24 -4.15 -10.16
CA HIS A 118 6.97 -4.84 -9.94
C HIS A 118 7.16 -6.36 -10.02
N ASN A 119 7.84 -6.93 -9.02
CA ASN A 119 8.15 -8.36 -8.96
C ASN A 119 8.28 -8.86 -7.52
N GLU A 120 8.27 -10.19 -7.38
CA GLU A 120 8.32 -10.91 -6.12
C GLU A 120 9.58 -10.62 -5.31
N GLY A 121 10.73 -10.46 -5.96
CA GLY A 121 11.99 -10.12 -5.28
C GLY A 121 11.92 -8.77 -4.58
N ALA A 122 11.40 -7.76 -5.27
CA ALA A 122 11.21 -6.42 -4.69
C ALA A 122 10.16 -6.42 -3.56
N TRP A 123 9.11 -7.25 -3.67
CA TRP A 123 8.13 -7.39 -2.58
C TRP A 123 8.70 -8.14 -1.38
N ALA A 124 9.42 -9.23 -1.60
CA ALA A 124 10.08 -10.00 -0.55
C ALA A 124 11.08 -9.14 0.24
N TYR A 125 11.82 -8.26 -0.45
CA TYR A 125 12.71 -7.29 0.19
C TYR A 125 11.98 -6.34 1.16
N ARG A 126 10.79 -5.85 0.79
CA ARG A 126 10.00 -4.89 1.57
C ARG A 126 9.15 -5.52 2.67
N LEU A 127 8.76 -6.78 2.48
CA LEU A 127 7.82 -7.51 3.33
C LEU A 127 8.21 -7.53 4.82
N PRO A 128 9.47 -7.81 5.22
CA PRO A 128 9.85 -7.82 6.64
C PRO A 128 9.59 -6.48 7.34
N ASN A 129 9.81 -5.35 6.67
CA ASN A 129 9.56 -4.03 7.23
C ASN A 129 8.06 -3.74 7.36
N ALA A 130 7.25 -4.19 6.41
CA ALA A 130 5.79 -4.12 6.50
C ALA A 130 5.26 -4.90 7.72
N ILE A 131 5.73 -6.14 7.92
CA ILE A 131 5.33 -6.97 9.06
C ILE A 131 5.75 -6.33 10.39
N ARG A 132 7.01 -5.87 10.50
CA ARG A 132 7.50 -5.17 11.70
C ARG A 132 6.69 -3.91 12.02
N TYR A 133 6.26 -3.17 11.00
CA TYR A 133 5.41 -1.99 11.22
C TYR A 133 4.07 -2.33 11.88
N PHE A 134 3.44 -3.44 11.47
CA PHE A 134 2.19 -3.87 12.07
C PHE A 134 2.40 -4.43 13.49
N LEU A 135 3.38 -5.33 13.65
CA LEU A 135 3.56 -6.15 14.85
C LEU A 135 4.53 -5.57 15.89
N GLY A 136 5.38 -4.61 15.54
CA GLY A 136 6.45 -4.10 16.40
C GLY A 136 5.98 -3.37 17.67
N ALA A 137 4.71 -2.92 17.71
CA ALA A 137 4.07 -2.44 18.93
C ALA A 137 3.35 -3.56 19.71
N THR A 138 2.95 -4.63 19.01
CA THR A 138 2.21 -5.77 19.56
C THR A 138 3.14 -6.76 20.27
N LEU A 139 4.39 -6.91 19.81
CA LEU A 139 5.38 -7.80 20.43
C LEU A 139 5.96 -7.27 21.76
N LYS A 140 5.82 -5.96 22.06
CA LYS A 140 6.21 -5.38 23.36
C LYS A 140 5.17 -5.61 24.47
N LYS A 141 4.17 -6.47 24.24
CA LYS A 141 3.12 -6.83 25.21
C LYS A 141 3.04 -8.34 25.47
N ALA A 142 4.13 -9.05 25.26
CA ALA A 142 4.41 -10.30 25.94
C ALA A 142 5.52 -10.00 26.95
N GLU A 143 5.21 -10.21 28.23
CA GLU A 143 5.99 -9.90 29.46
C GLU A 143 5.76 -8.52 30.08
#